data_AF-A0A918J3N2-F1
#
_entry.id   AF-A0A918J3N2-F1
#
_cell.length_a   1.000
_cell.length_b   1.000
_cell.length_c   1.000
_cell.angle_alpha   90.00
_cell.angle_beta   90.00
_cell.angle_gamma   90.00
#
_symmetry.space_group_name_H-M   'P 1'
#
loop_
_entity.id
_entity.type
_entity.pdbx_description
1 polymer ?
#
loop_
_entity_poly.entity_id
_entity_poly.type
_entity_poly.pdbx_seq_one_letter_code
_entity_poly.pdbx_strand_id
1 'polypeptide(L)'
;MDRLAVDELITEYAVTVDDGDWTAYRRLFTADGRADYRSAGGIEGEAGQVAGWLGESLARFGMCQHLIVNRRVRFGLLDHDTGDTARVRADYLNPLRFTGDGAPAGPDLVCGGRYDFGLLRTPEGWRLREVVVQEMWRRPRAREEG
;
A
#
# COMPACT_ATOMS: atom_id res chain seq x y z
N MET A 1 -15.72 -8.63 -14.16
CA MET A 1 -14.31 -8.34 -14.51
C MET A 1 -13.74 -7.23 -13.64
N ASP A 2 -14.42 -6.09 -13.47
CA ASP A 2 -13.85 -4.94 -12.73
C ASP A 2 -13.46 -5.20 -11.28
N ARG A 3 -14.25 -5.97 -10.53
CA ARG A 3 -13.87 -6.33 -9.16
C ARG A 3 -12.55 -7.08 -9.12
N LEU A 4 -12.32 -8.02 -10.05
CA LEU A 4 -11.07 -8.75 -10.14
C LEU A 4 -9.91 -7.84 -10.53
N ALA A 5 -10.10 -6.95 -11.50
CA ALA A 5 -9.08 -5.97 -11.90
C ALA A 5 -8.71 -5.00 -10.76
N VAL A 6 -9.70 -4.58 -9.97
CA VAL A 6 -9.47 -3.76 -8.77
C VAL A 6 -8.70 -4.55 -7.71
N ASP A 7 -9.10 -5.80 -7.43
CA ASP A 7 -8.41 -6.65 -6.46
C ASP A 7 -6.98 -7.00 -6.90
N GLU A 8 -6.74 -7.19 -8.19
CA GLU A 8 -5.42 -7.36 -8.79
C GLU A 8 -4.57 -6.11 -8.59
N LEU A 9 -5.10 -4.91 -8.87
CA LEU A 9 -4.38 -3.65 -8.65
C LEU A 9 -3.94 -3.46 -7.19
N ILE A 10 -4.78 -3.79 -6.21
CA ILE A 10 -4.42 -3.70 -4.79
C ILE A 10 -3.34 -4.74 -4.43
N THR A 11 -3.34 -5.89 -5.08
CA THR A 11 -2.32 -6.93 -4.87
C THR A 11 -0.99 -6.51 -5.49
N GLU A 12 -1.02 -5.98 -6.72
CA GLU A 12 0.16 -5.43 -7.38
C GLU A 12 0.78 -4.28 -6.60
N TYR A 13 -0.04 -3.42 -5.99
CA TYR A 13 0.45 -2.39 -5.09
C TYR A 13 1.25 -2.98 -3.92
N ALA A 14 0.73 -4.01 -3.24
CA ALA A 14 1.43 -4.65 -2.12
C ALA A 14 2.77 -5.27 -2.56
N VAL A 15 2.73 -6.08 -3.63
CA VAL A 15 3.91 -6.76 -4.18
C VAL A 15 4.98 -5.75 -4.60
N THR A 16 4.57 -4.72 -5.34
CA THR A 16 5.49 -3.70 -5.85
C THR A 16 6.18 -2.92 -4.73
N VAL A 17 5.46 -2.60 -3.64
CA VAL A 17 6.04 -1.94 -2.47
C VAL A 17 7.00 -2.87 -1.74
N ASP A 18 6.63 -4.14 -1.57
CA ASP A 18 7.44 -5.15 -0.88
C ASP A 18 8.74 -5.48 -1.64
N ASP A 19 8.69 -5.54 -2.97
CA ASP A 19 9.84 -5.77 -3.85
C ASP A 19 10.69 -4.51 -4.06
N GLY A 20 10.18 -3.33 -3.67
CA GLY A 20 10.85 -2.05 -3.85
C GLY A 20 10.94 -1.60 -5.32
N ASP A 21 10.06 -2.07 -6.20
CA ASP A 21 9.99 -1.59 -7.59
C ASP A 21 9.24 -0.24 -7.66
N TRP A 22 9.96 0.83 -7.34
CA TRP A 22 9.42 2.20 -7.35
C TRP A 22 9.04 2.68 -8.75
N THR A 23 9.53 2.04 -9.81
CA THR A 23 9.15 2.37 -11.19
C THR A 23 7.78 1.77 -11.50
N ALA A 24 7.55 0.50 -11.13
CA ALA A 24 6.24 -0.13 -11.20
C ALA A 24 5.24 0.59 -10.29
N TYR A 25 5.65 0.98 -9.08
CA TYR A 25 4.78 1.66 -8.12
C TYR A 25 4.15 2.88 -8.76
N ARG A 26 4.96 3.73 -9.40
CA ARG A 26 4.49 4.95 -10.06
C ARG A 26 3.53 4.66 -11.21
N ARG A 27 3.67 3.54 -11.92
CA ARG A 27 2.76 3.14 -13.03
C ARG A 27 1.39 2.69 -12.54
N LEU A 28 1.25 2.31 -11.27
CA LEU A 28 -0.05 1.95 -10.69
C LEU A 28 -0.95 3.18 -10.51
N PHE A 29 -0.39 4.39 -10.48
CA PHE A 29 -1.12 5.62 -10.23
C PHE A 29 -1.60 6.30 -11.52
N THR A 30 -2.64 7.12 -11.40
CA THR A 30 -2.98 8.14 -12.41
C THR A 30 -1.91 9.23 -12.45
N ALA A 31 -1.89 10.05 -13.51
CA ALA A 31 -0.91 11.12 -13.67
C ALA A 31 -0.92 12.16 -12.53
N ASP A 32 -2.09 12.34 -11.89
CA ASP A 32 -2.34 13.20 -10.75
C ASP A 32 -2.49 12.41 -9.43
N GLY A 33 -2.06 11.15 -9.42
CA GLY A 33 -2.24 10.22 -8.32
C GLY A 33 -1.38 10.56 -7.10
N ARG A 34 -1.98 10.46 -5.91
CA ARG A 34 -1.37 10.90 -4.64
C ARG A 34 -1.43 9.83 -3.57
N ALA A 35 -0.53 9.93 -2.59
CA ALA A 35 -0.55 9.07 -1.41
C ALA A 35 -0.30 9.86 -0.11
N ASP A 36 -0.97 9.45 0.96
CA ASP A 36 -0.89 10.02 2.30
C ASP A 36 -0.48 8.95 3.32
N TYR A 37 0.73 9.06 3.82
CA TYR A 37 1.30 8.20 4.86
C TYR A 37 1.50 8.94 6.19
N ARG A 38 0.98 10.16 6.36
CA ARG A 38 1.25 10.99 7.55
C ARG A 38 0.86 10.32 8.86
N SER A 39 -0.22 9.54 8.87
CA SER A 39 -0.66 8.80 10.06
C SER A 39 0.37 7.76 10.55
N ALA A 40 1.19 7.23 9.63
CA ALA A 40 2.23 6.25 9.89
C ALA A 40 3.61 6.90 10.11
N GLY A 41 3.65 8.24 10.30
CA GLY A 41 4.88 9.02 10.45
C GLY A 41 5.57 9.36 9.12
N GLY A 42 4.89 9.18 7.99
CA GLY A 42 5.41 9.48 6.66
C GLY A 42 4.98 10.85 6.12
N ILE A 43 4.98 10.96 4.80
CA ILE A 43 4.63 12.18 4.06
C ILE A 43 3.30 12.03 3.32
N GLU A 44 2.74 13.16 2.88
CA GLU A 44 1.73 13.20 1.83
C GLU A 44 2.33 13.84 0.59
N GLY A 45 2.07 13.29 -0.60
CA GLY A 45 2.54 13.87 -1.85
C GLY A 45 2.04 13.18 -3.11
N GLU A 46 2.54 13.64 -4.25
CA GLU A 46 2.36 12.96 -5.54
C GLU A 46 3.04 11.59 -5.50
N ALA A 47 2.53 10.62 -6.29
CA ALA A 47 3.01 9.24 -6.28
C ALA A 47 4.54 9.13 -6.46
N GLY A 48 5.14 9.98 -7.30
CA GLY A 48 6.60 10.03 -7.50
C GLY A 48 7.39 10.48 -6.26
N GLN A 49 6.87 11.47 -5.52
CA GLN A 49 7.51 11.95 -4.29
C GLN A 49 7.41 10.91 -3.18
N VAL A 50 6.24 10.29 -3.03
CA VAL A 50 6.03 9.23 -2.04
C VAL A 50 6.84 7.98 -2.37
N ALA A 51 7.00 7.62 -3.65
CA ALA A 51 7.86 6.52 -4.07
C ALA A 51 9.32 6.74 -3.64
N GLY A 52 9.86 7.96 -3.81
CA GLY A 52 11.22 8.28 -3.35
C GLY A 52 11.35 8.14 -1.82
N TRP A 53 10.39 8.70 -1.08
CA TRP A 53 10.36 8.58 0.38
C TRP A 53 10.23 7.12 0.86
N LEU A 54 9.38 6.31 0.21
CA LEU A 54 9.24 4.88 0.50
C LEU A 54 10.55 4.15 0.22
N GLY A 55 11.22 4.43 -0.89
CA GLY A 55 12.51 3.85 -1.24
C GLY A 55 13.58 4.10 -0.18
N GLU A 56 13.67 5.33 0.32
CA GLU A 56 14.59 5.67 1.42
C GLU A 56 14.17 5.01 2.75
N SER A 57 12.87 5.05 3.07
CA SER A 57 12.34 4.56 4.35
C SER A 57 12.41 3.03 4.48
N LEU A 58 12.23 2.33 3.36
CA LEU A 58 12.22 0.87 3.31
C LEU A 58 13.60 0.26 3.03
N ALA A 59 14.59 1.02 2.56
CA ALA A 59 15.94 0.53 2.25
C ALA A 59 16.64 -0.18 3.43
N ARG A 60 16.29 0.16 4.67
CA ARG A 60 16.84 -0.45 5.88
C ARG A 60 16.23 -1.81 6.25
N PHE A 61 15.17 -2.23 5.58
CA PHE A 61 14.48 -3.49 5.85
C PHE A 61 14.80 -4.51 4.77
N GLY A 62 15.39 -5.63 5.17
CA GLY A 62 15.62 -6.77 4.27
C GLY A 62 14.38 -7.64 4.07
N MET A 63 13.27 -7.32 4.74
CA MET A 63 11.97 -7.95 4.56
C MET A 63 10.87 -6.95 4.88
N CYS A 64 9.95 -6.81 3.94
CA CYS A 64 8.69 -6.09 4.06
C CYS A 64 7.58 -6.96 3.48
N GLN A 65 6.45 -7.08 4.16
CA GLN A 65 5.31 -7.85 3.65
C GLN A 65 4.00 -7.11 3.93
N HIS A 66 3.31 -6.64 2.89
CA HIS A 66 2.01 -5.99 3.02
C HIS A 66 0.88 -7.00 2.84
N LEU A 67 0.28 -7.41 3.96
CA LEU A 67 -0.90 -8.28 3.96
C LEU A 67 -2.16 -7.41 3.96
N ILE A 68 -2.68 -7.11 2.77
CA ILE A 68 -3.89 -6.28 2.59
C ILE A 68 -5.14 -7.18 2.53
N VAL A 69 -5.91 -7.17 3.61
CA VAL A 69 -7.04 -8.06 3.87
C VAL A 69 -8.34 -7.29 4.12
N ASN A 70 -9.45 -7.99 4.39
CA ASN A 70 -10.76 -7.40 4.68
C ASN A 70 -11.21 -6.33 3.66
N ARG A 71 -11.01 -6.63 2.37
CA ARG A 71 -11.23 -5.68 1.27
C ARG A 71 -12.71 -5.43 1.04
N ARG A 72 -13.13 -4.18 1.20
CA ARG A 72 -14.45 -3.69 0.85
C ARG A 72 -14.37 -2.78 -0.36
N VAL A 73 -14.75 -3.32 -1.51
CA VAL A 73 -14.83 -2.60 -2.80
C VAL A 73 -16.21 -1.98 -2.97
N ARG A 74 -16.25 -0.71 -3.36
CA ARG A 74 -17.47 0.00 -3.79
C ARG A 74 -17.18 0.70 -5.11
N PHE A 75 -17.99 0.44 -6.13
CA PHE A 75 -17.91 1.16 -7.39
C PHE A 75 -18.82 2.40 -7.34
N GLY A 76 -18.39 3.47 -8.02
CA GLY A 76 -19.29 4.56 -8.36
C GLY A 76 -20.40 4.04 -9.28
N LEU A 77 -21.56 4.71 -9.25
CA LEU A 77 -22.65 4.42 -10.17
C LEU A 77 -22.64 5.49 -11.26
N LEU A 78 -22.63 5.06 -12.51
CA LEU A 78 -23.16 5.84 -13.63
C LEU A 78 -24.54 5.26 -13.94
N ASP A 79 -25.50 6.04 -14.44
CA ASP A 79 -26.89 5.58 -14.63
C ASP A 79 -26.94 4.21 -15.30
N HIS A 80 -27.35 3.20 -14.52
CA HIS A 80 -27.46 1.79 -14.88
C HIS A 80 -26.16 0.99 -15.15
N ASP A 81 -24.96 1.52 -14.88
CA ASP A 81 -23.68 0.80 -15.02
C ASP A 81 -22.64 1.12 -13.91
N THR A 82 -21.57 0.33 -13.87
CA THR A 82 -20.39 0.52 -13.01
C THR A 82 -19.63 1.75 -13.49
N GLY A 83 -19.61 2.80 -12.68
CA GLY A 83 -18.93 4.02 -13.03
C GLY A 83 -17.41 3.90 -13.10
N ASP A 84 -16.75 4.95 -13.59
CA ASP A 84 -15.29 4.99 -13.79
C ASP A 84 -14.50 5.18 -12.49
N THR A 85 -15.16 5.10 -11.33
CA THR A 85 -14.51 5.24 -10.03
C THR A 85 -14.78 4.03 -9.15
N ALA A 86 -13.81 3.70 -8.31
CA ALA A 86 -13.98 2.71 -7.27
C ALA A 86 -13.28 3.16 -6.00
N ARG A 87 -13.77 2.69 -4.86
CA ARG A 87 -13.16 2.90 -3.55
C ARG A 87 -12.95 1.56 -2.87
N VAL A 88 -11.74 1.31 -2.42
CA VAL A 88 -11.41 0.10 -1.66
C VAL A 88 -10.96 0.49 -0.27
N ARG A 89 -11.64 -0.02 0.75
CA ARG A 89 -11.13 0.01 2.12
C ARG A 89 -10.63 -1.37 2.48
N ALA A 90 -9.43 -1.45 3.01
CA ALA A 90 -8.81 -2.72 3.35
C ALA A 90 -7.98 -2.57 4.62
N ASP A 91 -8.06 -3.55 5.50
CA ASP A 91 -7.16 -3.61 6.65
C ASP A 91 -5.81 -4.13 6.20
N TYR A 92 -4.74 -3.72 6.87
CA TYR A 92 -3.42 -4.26 6.60
C TYR A 92 -2.71 -4.73 7.86
N LEU A 93 -1.85 -5.71 7.66
CA LEU A 93 -0.79 -6.11 8.58
C LEU A 93 0.53 -5.99 7.81
N ASN A 94 1.51 -5.31 8.40
CA ASN A 94 2.83 -5.13 7.79
C ASN A 94 3.94 -5.54 8.75
N PRO A 95 4.42 -6.80 8.66
CA PRO A 95 5.65 -7.24 9.29
C PRO A 95 6.86 -6.69 8.53
N LEU A 96 7.81 -6.15 9.28
CA LEU A 96 9.05 -5.56 8.81
C LEU A 96 10.22 -6.16 9.59
N ARG A 97 11.32 -6.48 8.89
CA ARG A 97 12.57 -6.96 9.50
C ARG A 97 13.73 -6.13 8.99
N PHE A 98 14.57 -5.65 9.89
CA PHE A 98 15.77 -4.92 9.51
C PHE A 98 16.73 -5.83 8.74
N THR A 99 17.52 -5.24 7.85
CA THR A 99 18.64 -5.95 7.22
C THR A 99 19.64 -6.37 8.29
N GLY A 100 20.10 -7.62 8.27
CA GLY A 100 21.11 -8.15 9.19
C GLY A 100 21.72 -9.45 8.68
N ASP A 101 22.83 -9.86 9.29
CA ASP A 101 23.73 -10.92 8.78
C ASP A 101 23.33 -12.35 9.21
N GLY A 102 22.17 -12.50 9.86
CA GLY A 102 21.72 -13.74 10.47
C GLY A 102 20.73 -14.56 9.64
N ALA A 103 20.45 -15.78 10.10
CA ALA A 103 19.40 -16.63 9.53
C ALA A 103 18.01 -15.93 9.57
N PRO A 104 17.05 -16.33 8.71
CA PRO A 104 15.72 -15.76 8.72
C PRO A 104 15.08 -15.82 10.11
N ALA A 105 14.86 -14.66 10.71
CA ALA A 105 14.19 -14.48 11.99
C ALA A 105 12.80 -13.86 11.81
N GLY A 106 12.03 -13.82 12.90
CA GLY A 106 10.74 -13.12 12.95
C GLY A 106 10.87 -11.61 12.72
N PRO A 107 9.74 -10.91 12.52
CA PRO A 107 9.74 -9.47 12.27
C PRO A 107 10.20 -8.67 13.50
N ASP A 108 10.98 -7.61 13.25
CA ASP A 108 11.41 -6.64 14.28
C ASP A 108 10.32 -5.61 14.56
N LEU A 109 9.47 -5.34 13.58
CA LEU A 109 8.36 -4.42 13.72
C LEU A 109 7.13 -5.00 13.04
N VAL A 110 5.99 -4.85 13.69
CA VAL A 110 4.70 -5.19 13.07
C VAL A 110 3.78 -4.01 13.30
N CYS A 111 3.24 -3.46 12.22
CA CYS A 111 2.17 -2.47 12.30
C CYS A 111 0.93 -2.96 11.58
N GLY A 112 -0.19 -2.36 11.92
CA GLY A 112 -1.45 -2.64 11.29
C GLY A 112 -2.37 -1.44 11.31
N GLY A 113 -3.30 -1.43 10.38
CA GLY A 113 -4.16 -0.29 10.16
C GLY A 113 -5.08 -0.53 8.99
N ARG A 114 -5.44 0.57 8.32
CA ARG A 114 -6.37 0.55 7.20
C ARG A 114 -5.85 1.41 6.06
N TYR A 115 -6.01 0.90 4.85
CA TYR A 115 -5.94 1.67 3.62
C TYR A 115 -7.32 2.16 3.20
N ASP A 116 -7.36 3.35 2.63
CA ASP A 116 -8.44 3.84 1.80
C ASP A 116 -7.87 4.19 0.41
N PHE A 117 -8.22 3.36 -0.58
CA PHE A 117 -7.80 3.50 -1.97
C PHE A 117 -8.91 4.15 -2.79
N GLY A 118 -8.60 5.26 -3.45
CA GLY A 118 -9.41 5.84 -4.53
C GLY A 118 -8.87 5.40 -5.88
N LEU A 119 -9.72 4.84 -6.73
CA LEU A 119 -9.36 4.29 -8.04
C LEU A 119 -10.16 4.99 -9.14
N LEU A 120 -9.51 5.13 -10.30
CA LEU A 120 -10.10 5.66 -11.53
C LEU A 120 -9.85 4.66 -12.66
N ARG A 121 -10.87 4.40 -13.48
CA ARG A 121 -10.74 3.63 -14.72
C ARG A 121 -10.13 4.52 -15.79
N THR A 122 -9.04 4.07 -16.40
CA THR A 122 -8.43 4.68 -17.58
C THR A 122 -8.60 3.74 -18.79
N PRO A 123 -8.31 4.20 -20.03
CA PRO A 123 -8.31 3.32 -21.20
C PRO A 123 -7.37 2.12 -21.06
N GLU A 124 -6.32 2.22 -20.23
CA GLU A 124 -5.33 1.19 -19.93
C GLU A 124 -5.66 0.37 -18.66
N GLY A 125 -6.87 0.51 -18.14
CA GLY A 125 -7.37 -0.21 -16.96
C GLY A 125 -7.48 0.65 -15.69
N TRP A 126 -7.75 0.01 -14.56
CA TRP A 126 -7.86 0.71 -13.28
C TRP A 126 -6.50 1.23 -12.81
N ARG A 127 -6.48 2.43 -12.23
CA ARG A 127 -5.30 3.08 -11.64
C ARG A 127 -5.64 3.71 -10.29
N LEU A 128 -4.63 3.83 -9.43
CA LEU A 128 -4.71 4.48 -8.13
C LEU A 128 -4.72 6.00 -8.32
N ARG A 129 -5.80 6.65 -7.88
CA ARG A 129 -5.88 8.11 -7.81
C ARG A 129 -5.46 8.64 -6.44
N GLU A 130 -5.76 7.87 -5.40
CA GLU A 130 -5.49 8.23 -4.01
C GLU A 130 -5.19 6.98 -3.20
N VAL A 131 -4.18 7.05 -2.35
CA VAL A 131 -3.88 6.03 -1.33
C VAL A 131 -3.73 6.72 0.02
N VAL A 132 -4.62 6.45 0.96
CA VAL A 132 -4.50 6.97 2.33
C VAL A 132 -4.23 5.82 3.28
N VAL A 133 -3.17 5.94 4.05
CA VAL A 133 -2.83 4.99 5.12
C VAL A 133 -3.29 5.56 6.45
N GLN A 134 -3.96 4.74 7.23
CA GLN A 134 -4.32 5.00 8.62
C GLN A 134 -3.70 3.93 9.50
N GLU A 135 -2.53 4.20 10.07
CA GLU A 135 -1.93 3.33 11.08
C GLU A 135 -2.79 3.36 12.35
N MET A 136 -3.20 2.18 12.82
CA MET A 136 -4.02 2.05 14.03
C MET A 136 -3.20 1.57 15.21
N TRP A 137 -2.18 0.75 14.96
CA TRP A 137 -1.31 0.22 16.00
C TRP A 137 0.04 -0.17 15.42
N ARG A 138 1.03 -0.19 16.31
CA ARG A 138 2.39 -0.61 16.02
C ARG A 138 2.96 -1.32 17.23
N ARG A 139 3.55 -2.49 16.99
CA ARG A 139 4.27 -3.27 18.00
C ARG A 139 5.76 -3.29 17.64
N PRO A 140 6.63 -2.67 18.45
CA PRO A 140 8.07 -2.84 18.31
C PRO A 140 8.49 -4.22 18.82
N ARG A 141 9.67 -4.69 18.42
CA ARG A 141 10.30 -5.90 18.96
C ARG A 141 10.28 -5.85 20.49
N ALA A 142 9.83 -6.93 21.13
CA ALA A 142 10.01 -7.09 22.56
C ALA A 142 11.52 -7.09 22.83
N ARG A 143 12.00 -6.22 23.71
CA ARG A 143 13.35 -6.41 24.28
C ARG A 143 13.35 -7.80 24.92
N GLU A 144 14.31 -8.64 24.55
CA GLU A 144 14.56 -9.85 25.31
C GLU A 144 14.97 -9.39 26.71
N GLU A 145 14.06 -9.51 27.68
CA GLU A 145 14.41 -9.39 29.10
C GLU A 145 15.30 -10.60 29.41
N GLY A 146 16.59 -10.31 29.65
CA GLY A 146 17.59 -11.29 30.05
C GLY A 146 17.50 -11.65 31.53
#